data_AF-A0A3C0ZST5-F1
#
_entry.id   AF-A0A3C0ZST5-F1
#
_cell.length_a   1.000
_cell.length_b   1.000
_cell.length_c   1.000
_cell.angle_alpha   90.00
_cell.angle_beta   90.00
_cell.angle_gamma   90.00
#
_symmetry.space_group_name_H-M   'P 1'
#
loop_
_entity.id
_entity.type
_entity.pdbx_description
1 polymer ?
#
loop_
_entity_poly.entity_id
_entity_poly.type
_entity_poly.pdbx_seq_one_letter_code
_entity_poly.pdbx_strand_id
1 'polypeptide(L)'
;MAANFRVSPAQLIQQAQELQALNERFKTEVAAMTEKEEALSGMWEGEARNAFHNAYATDAEKFANFYNGIARFVEALTEVAQTYAKAESEAAARATTRA
;
A
#
# COMPACT_ATOMS: atom_id res chain seq x y z
N MET A 1 31.91 -1.49 -12.98
CA MET A 1 30.85 -0.85 -13.81
C MET A 1 29.62 -0.77 -12.95
N ALA A 2 29.22 0.43 -12.53
CA ALA A 2 27.96 0.65 -11.83
C ALA A 2 26.83 0.36 -12.82
N ALA A 3 25.91 -0.55 -12.46
CA ALA A 3 24.68 -0.69 -13.21
C ALA A 3 23.96 0.67 -13.14
N ASN A 4 23.68 1.30 -14.28
CA ASN A 4 22.87 2.51 -14.32
C ASN A 4 21.45 2.15 -13.85
N PHE A 5 21.20 2.32 -12.56
CA PHE A 5 19.87 2.20 -11.99
C PHE A 5 18.98 3.30 -12.59
N ARG A 6 17.92 2.92 -13.30
CA ARG A 6 16.90 3.85 -13.77
C ARG A 6 16.09 4.46 -12.61
N VAL A 7 16.15 3.87 -11.41
CA VAL A 7 15.49 4.34 -10.18
C VAL A 7 16.43 4.11 -8.99
N SER A 8 16.72 5.15 -8.21
CA SER A 8 17.58 5.03 -7.02
C SER A 8 16.85 4.40 -5.82
N PRO A 9 17.56 3.79 -4.85
CA PRO A 9 16.94 3.30 -3.61
C PRO A 9 16.15 4.38 -2.86
N ALA A 10 16.62 5.63 -2.90
CA ALA A 10 15.91 6.77 -2.31
C ALA A 10 14.58 7.07 -3.02
N GLN A 11 14.53 6.98 -4.35
CA GLN A 11 13.30 7.14 -5.11
C GLN A 11 12.29 6.00 -4.83
N LEU A 12 12.78 4.76 -4.68
CA LEU A 12 11.92 3.62 -4.29
C LEU A 12 11.28 3.84 -2.92
N ILE A 13 12.07 4.29 -1.93
CA ILE A 13 11.56 4.59 -0.58
C ILE A 13 10.55 5.73 -0.60
N GLN A 14 10.82 6.79 -1.35
CA GLN A 14 9.90 7.93 -1.48
C GLN A 14 8.55 7.49 -2.08
N GLN A 15 8.58 6.70 -3.16
CA GLN A 15 7.38 6.18 -3.80
C GLN A 15 6.62 5.21 -2.88
N ALA A 16 7.33 4.38 -2.11
CA ALA A 16 6.72 3.50 -1.12
C ALA A 16 5.99 4.29 -0.01
N GLN A 17 6.58 5.40 0.46
CA GLN A 17 5.97 6.29 1.45
C GLN A 17 4.72 7.00 0.89
N GLU A 18 4.78 7.50 -0.34
CA GLU A 18 3.64 8.12 -1.01
C GLU A 18 2.49 7.11 -1.18
N LEU A 19 2.81 5.90 -1.63
CA LEU A 19 1.84 4.84 -1.80
C LEU A 19 1.21 4.42 -0.45
N GLN A 20 1.99 4.35 0.62
CA GLN A 20 1.46 4.08 1.96
C GLN A 20 0.51 5.20 2.42
N ALA A 21 0.86 6.46 2.20
CA ALA A 21 0.00 7.58 2.57
C ALA A 21 -1.34 7.56 1.81
N LEU A 22 -1.30 7.24 0.51
CA LEU A 22 -2.51 7.03 -0.30
C LEU A 22 -3.34 5.84 0.21
N ASN A 23 -2.69 4.76 0.63
CA ASN A 23 -3.36 3.57 1.16
C ASN A 23 -4.07 3.85 2.50
N GLU A 24 -3.46 4.65 3.38
CA GLU A 24 -4.10 5.10 4.63
C GLU A 24 -5.28 6.04 4.37
N ARG A 25 -5.15 6.94 3.38
CA ARG A 25 -6.28 7.78 2.95
C ARG A 25 -7.41 6.93 2.40
N PHE A 26 -7.10 5.95 1.55
CA PHE A 26 -8.08 5.00 1.01
C PHE A 26 -8.84 4.29 2.14
N LYS A 27 -8.14 3.79 3.16
CA LYS A 27 -8.75 3.15 4.33
C LYS A 27 -9.72 4.09 5.06
N THR A 28 -9.34 5.35 5.25
CA THR A 28 -10.20 6.37 5.88
C THR A 28 -11.47 6.61 5.07
N GLU A 29 -11.36 6.74 3.74
CA GLU A 29 -12.52 6.94 2.86
C GLU A 29 -13.44 5.71 2.85
N VAL A 30 -12.88 4.49 2.89
CA VAL A 30 -13.65 3.25 3.02
C VAL A 30 -14.41 3.22 4.34
N ALA A 31 -13.79 3.59 5.46
CA ALA A 31 -14.45 3.66 6.76
C ALA A 31 -15.62 4.67 6.75
N ALA A 32 -15.41 5.87 6.17
CA ALA A 32 -16.47 6.85 6.00
C ALA A 32 -17.61 6.37 5.10
N MET A 33 -17.31 5.51 4.12
CA MET A 33 -18.31 4.87 3.29
C MET A 33 -19.11 3.81 4.06
N THR A 34 -18.46 3.04 4.94
CA THR A 34 -19.13 2.06 5.82
C THR A 34 -20.12 2.76 6.75
N GLU A 35 -19.70 3.86 7.39
CA GLU A 35 -20.58 4.65 8.26
C GLU A 35 -21.82 5.17 7.51
N LYS A 36 -21.66 5.60 6.25
CA LYS A 36 -22.78 6.04 5.41
C LYS A 36 -23.69 4.88 5.01
N GLU A 37 -23.13 3.72 4.72
CA GLU A 37 -23.91 2.51 4.43
C GLU A 37 -24.76 2.12 5.64
N GLU A 38 -24.17 2.08 6.83
CA GLU A 38 -24.88 1.76 8.07
C GLU A 38 -26.01 2.75 8.33
N ALA A 39 -25.74 4.05 8.18
CA ALA A 39 -26.75 5.10 8.33
C ALA A 39 -27.91 4.93 7.33
N LEU A 40 -27.62 4.68 6.05
CA LEU A 40 -28.63 4.42 5.03
C LEU A 40 -29.42 3.13 5.31
N SER A 41 -28.73 2.08 5.77
CA SER A 41 -29.33 0.80 6.11
C SER A 41 -30.28 0.88 7.32
N GLY A 42 -30.09 1.87 8.19
CA GLY A 42 -30.97 2.17 9.32
C GLY A 42 -32.19 3.03 8.95
N MET A 43 -32.17 3.68 7.78
CA MET A 43 -33.26 4.55 7.33
C MET A 43 -34.35 3.81 6.55
N TRP A 44 -34.00 2.72 5.84
CA TRP A 44 -34.94 1.95 5.02
C TRP A 44 -34.94 0.48 5.42
N GLU A 45 -36.11 -0.08 5.76
CA GLU A 45 -36.29 -1.50 6.03
C GLU A 45 -36.73 -2.27 4.78
N GLY A 46 -36.36 -3.56 4.69
CA GLY A 46 -36.87 -4.47 3.67
C GLY A 46 -35.80 -5.05 2.73
N GLU A 47 -36.27 -5.70 1.66
CA GLU A 47 -35.44 -6.49 0.74
C GLU A 47 -34.40 -5.64 0.00
N ALA A 48 -34.75 -4.40 -0.37
CA ALA A 48 -33.83 -3.46 -1.01
C ALA A 48 -32.63 -3.09 -0.11
N ARG A 49 -32.87 -2.89 1.20
CA ARG A 49 -31.80 -2.64 2.18
C ARG A 49 -30.88 -3.84 2.32
N ASN A 50 -31.44 -5.04 2.43
CA ASN A 50 -30.64 -6.26 2.54
C ASN A 50 -29.80 -6.50 1.27
N ALA A 51 -30.36 -6.23 0.08
CA ALA A 51 -29.62 -6.34 -1.17
C ALA A 51 -28.46 -5.35 -1.24
N PHE A 52 -28.67 -4.09 -0.85
CA PHE A 52 -27.62 -3.08 -0.80
C PHE A 52 -26.53 -3.42 0.23
N HIS A 53 -26.92 -3.78 1.45
CA HIS A 53 -26.00 -4.16 2.52
C HIS A 53 -25.13 -5.36 2.13
N ASN A 54 -25.72 -6.40 1.53
CA ASN A 54 -24.98 -7.59 1.08
C ASN A 54 -24.00 -7.27 -0.05
N ALA A 55 -24.40 -6.42 -1.01
CA ALA A 55 -23.51 -5.95 -2.07
C ALA A 55 -22.34 -5.16 -1.48
N TYR A 56 -22.64 -4.25 -0.54
CA TYR A 56 -21.63 -3.46 0.14
C TYR A 56 -20.64 -4.31 0.95
N ALA A 57 -21.13 -5.30 1.71
CA ALA A 57 -20.29 -6.21 2.48
C ALA A 57 -19.30 -6.98 1.59
N THR A 58 -19.75 -7.39 0.39
CA THR A 58 -18.89 -8.04 -0.61
C THR A 58 -17.80 -7.08 -1.11
N ASP A 59 -18.12 -5.82 -1.32
CA ASP A 59 -17.15 -4.81 -1.76
C ASP A 59 -16.21 -4.37 -0.63
N ALA A 60 -16.68 -4.32 0.62
CA ALA A 60 -15.88 -4.07 1.81
C ALA A 60 -14.73 -5.08 1.95
N GLU A 61 -14.99 -6.36 1.67
CA GLU A 61 -13.95 -7.38 1.63
C GLU A 61 -12.91 -7.10 0.54
N LYS A 62 -13.33 -6.67 -0.65
CA LYS A 62 -12.41 -6.30 -1.74
C LYS A 62 -11.58 -5.08 -1.36
N PHE A 63 -12.13 -4.09 -0.68
CA PHE A 63 -11.39 -2.94 -0.19
C PHE A 63 -10.32 -3.34 0.83
N ALA A 64 -10.65 -4.22 1.77
CA ALA A 64 -9.67 -4.77 2.71
C ALA A 64 -8.55 -5.53 2.00
N ASN A 65 -8.89 -6.35 1.01
CA ASN A 65 -7.92 -7.08 0.20
C ASN A 65 -7.01 -6.14 -0.61
N PHE A 66 -7.57 -5.09 -1.19
CA PHE A 66 -6.80 -4.07 -1.90
C PHE A 66 -5.82 -3.35 -0.97
N TYR A 67 -6.28 -2.89 0.19
CA TYR A 67 -5.43 -2.24 1.19
C TYR A 67 -4.26 -3.13 1.62
N ASN A 68 -4.55 -4.41 1.91
CA ASN A 68 -3.52 -5.39 2.29
C ASN A 68 -2.54 -5.67 1.16
N GLY A 69 -3.01 -5.72 -0.10
CA GLY A 69 -2.16 -5.89 -1.28
C GLY A 69 -1.18 -4.74 -1.45
N ILE A 70 -1.65 -3.50 -1.29
CA ILE A 70 -0.80 -2.30 -1.36
C ILE A 70 0.21 -2.27 -0.20
N ALA A 71 -0.21 -2.60 1.03
CA ALA A 71 0.70 -2.65 2.17
C ALA A 71 1.86 -3.64 1.93
N ARG A 72 1.57 -4.85 1.44
CA ARG A 72 2.59 -5.84 1.07
C ARG A 72 3.51 -5.35 -0.05
N PHE A 73 2.97 -4.62 -1.01
CA PHE A 73 3.77 -4.05 -2.09
C PHE A 73 4.73 -2.96 -1.58
N VAL A 74 4.28 -2.11 -0.65
CA VAL A 74 5.12 -1.13 0.05
C VAL A 74 6.25 -1.80 0.84
N GLU A 75 5.94 -2.90 1.54
CA GLU A 75 6.95 -3.70 2.25
C GLU A 75 8.02 -4.24 1.29
N ALA A 76 7.59 -4.84 0.17
CA ALA A 76 8.50 -5.37 -0.84
C ALA A 76 9.39 -4.28 -1.46
N LEU A 77 8.84 -3.09 -1.77
CA LEU A 77 9.63 -1.96 -2.28
C LEU A 77 10.69 -1.52 -1.26
N THR A 78 10.35 -1.51 0.03
CA THR A 78 11.26 -1.13 1.11
C THR A 78 12.39 -2.15 1.28
N GLU A 79 12.07 -3.45 1.28
CA GLU A 79 13.06 -4.53 1.37
C GLU A 79 14.05 -4.49 0.19
N VAL A 80 13.52 -4.28 -1.02
CA VAL A 80 14.33 -4.17 -2.23
C VAL A 80 15.28 -2.97 -2.13
N ALA A 81 14.78 -1.80 -1.71
CA ALA A 81 15.62 -0.60 -1.54
C ALA A 81 16.73 -0.81 -0.50
N GLN A 82 16.44 -1.46 0.63
CA GLN A 82 17.42 -1.77 1.67
C GLN A 82 18.49 -2.75 1.18
N THR A 83 18.08 -3.80 0.45
CA THR A 83 18.99 -4.80 -0.11
C THR A 83 19.98 -4.14 -1.08
N TYR A 84 19.50 -3.24 -1.94
CA TYR A 84 20.37 -2.48 -2.84
C TYR A 84 21.33 -1.56 -2.09
N ALA A 85 20.85 -0.79 -1.11
CA ALA A 85 21.70 0.09 -0.31
C ALA A 85 22.83 -0.68 0.40
N LYS A 86 22.52 -1.87 0.90
CA LYS A 86 23.52 -2.77 1.51
C LYS A 86 24.57 -3.24 0.49
N ALA A 87 24.12 -3.70 -0.68
CA ALA A 87 25.02 -4.16 -1.74
C ALA A 87 25.97 -3.05 -2.23
N GLU A 88 25.49 -1.82 -2.36
CA GLU A 88 26.33 -0.66 -2.71
C GLU A 88 27.36 -0.35 -1.62
N SER A 89 26.95 -0.36 -0.34
CA SER A 89 27.86 -0.15 0.79
C SER A 89 28.98 -1.19 0.84
N GLU A 90 28.65 -2.47 0.64
CA GLU A 90 29.63 -3.56 0.59
C GLU A 90 30.60 -3.43 -0.59
N ALA A 91 30.10 -3.02 -1.77
CA ALA A 91 30.94 -2.80 -2.95
C ALA A 91 31.90 -1.62 -2.74
N ALA A 92 31.41 -0.52 -2.15
CA ALA A 92 32.20 0.65 -1.82
C ALA A 92 33.31 0.30 -0.80
N ALA A 93 32.97 -0.43 0.28
CA ALA A 93 33.95 -0.86 1.28
C ALA A 93 35.08 -1.69 0.67
N ARG A 94 34.75 -2.65 -0.21
CA ARG A 94 35.75 -3.48 -0.92
C ARG A 94 36.63 -2.68 -1.87
N ALA A 95 36.10 -1.63 -2.50
CA ALA A 95 36.88 -0.74 -3.35
C ALA A 95 37.88 0.09 -2.53
N THR A 96 37.46 0.65 -1.38
CA THR A 96 38.34 1.41 -0.48
C THR A 96 39.43 0.54 0.13
N THR A 97 39.17 -0.73 0.45
CA THR A 97 40.20 -1.66 0.97
C THR A 97 41.25 -2.07 -0.07
N ARG A 98 40.98 -1.87 -1.37
CA ARG A 98 41.89 -2.23 -2.48
C ARG A 98 42.67 -1.04 -3.05
N ALA A 99 42.39 0.18 -2.60
CA ALA A 99 43.11 1.40 -2.94
C ALA A 99 44.19 1.72 -1.89
#